data_AF-A0A0H2Z117-F1
#
_entry.id   AF-A0A0H2Z117-F1
#
_cell.length_a   1.000
_cell.length_b   1.000
_cell.length_c   1.000
_cell.angle_alpha   90.00
_cell.angle_beta   90.00
_cell.angle_gamma   90.00
#
_symmetry.space_group_name_H-M   'P 1'
#
loop_
_entity.id
_entity.type
_entity.pdbx_description
1 polymer ?
#
loop_
_entity_poly.entity_id
_entity_poly.type
_entity_poly.pdbx_seq_one_letter_code
_entity_poly.pdbx_strand_id
1 'polypeptide(L)'
;MNNMYLKAVIFSIADVVLPLTSNTQPQELKSRIDSELRKLFAFLSSKGIKVIFLTNKNRNVRTHDGIVTLDEYLKRKFPESIHFCRELDNNIPAKQTGKAIDFIMAALELKRNEMIYVGRSQEDLQAATNGNTLFINATWYEPVTEYGFQFSEPKEIARFIDVFCLREQLWGWQGHFNEDVHYYALAPFSTYVPEFTMYSANARDLAKLSVGSPDFWIRYLGASIYFSGLSEGASFITTYVGHNAEDPYKLANIMEHDLKGLAVSFKGKYLKDLFLRHTTAIKSQQARIAKQEVNITSQINTVNLNPAPIKNLITGERYTNPPKLKGKKILVIDDFCTEGNAHETARMYLKAAGANVINISWLKTINRDVSICEPTRKIRPWEANTLDVDDINYVGTIGYAENVTHGSAPQVLSEKIQQYDNWDWPQ
;
A
#
# COMPACT_ATOMS: atom_id res chain seq x y z
N MET A 1 -4.82 -25.35 -7.38
CA MET A 1 -5.52 -24.12 -7.80
C MET A 1 -4.72 -22.95 -7.26
N ASN A 2 -4.13 -22.12 -8.13
CA ASN A 2 -3.37 -20.95 -7.69
C ASN A 2 -4.30 -20.03 -6.91
N ASN A 3 -3.92 -19.71 -5.68
CA ASN A 3 -4.69 -18.83 -4.81
C ASN A 3 -4.47 -17.39 -5.28
N MET A 4 -5.24 -16.97 -6.28
CA MET A 4 -5.13 -15.63 -6.86
C MET A 4 -5.79 -14.60 -5.93
N TYR A 5 -5.02 -13.63 -5.46
CA TYR A 5 -5.54 -12.61 -4.53
C TYR A 5 -6.52 -11.64 -5.22
N LEU A 6 -6.24 -11.17 -6.43
CA LEU A 6 -7.15 -10.31 -7.19
C LEU A 6 -8.13 -11.14 -8.01
N LYS A 7 -9.44 -10.97 -7.77
CA LYS A 7 -10.51 -11.70 -8.48
C LYS A 7 -11.41 -10.79 -9.31
N ALA A 8 -11.46 -9.49 -9.02
CA ALA A 8 -12.24 -8.56 -9.83
C ALA A 8 -11.65 -7.15 -9.89
N VAL A 9 -11.95 -6.43 -10.96
CA VAL A 9 -11.62 -5.01 -11.13
C VAL A 9 -12.89 -4.24 -11.45
N ILE A 10 -13.19 -3.24 -10.62
CA ILE A 10 -14.31 -2.32 -10.84
C ILE A 10 -13.80 -1.14 -11.66
N PHE A 11 -14.39 -0.89 -12.81
CA PHE A 11 -14.08 0.26 -13.65
C PHE A 11 -15.22 1.28 -13.61
N SER A 12 -14.85 2.54 -13.38
CA SER A 12 -15.69 3.69 -13.74
C SER A 12 -15.76 3.85 -15.26
N ILE A 13 -16.75 4.58 -15.76
CA ILE A 13 -16.99 4.72 -17.20
C ILE A 13 -16.43 6.03 -17.76
N ALA A 14 -16.90 7.17 -17.24
CA ALA A 14 -16.62 8.49 -17.81
C ALA A 14 -15.14 8.86 -17.72
N ASP A 15 -14.53 9.13 -18.88
CA ASP A 15 -13.10 9.40 -19.07
C ASP A 15 -12.18 8.33 -18.45
N VAL A 16 -12.69 7.10 -18.30
CA VAL A 16 -11.92 5.92 -17.91
C VAL A 16 -12.05 4.90 -19.01
N VAL A 17 -13.22 4.27 -19.14
CA VAL A 17 -13.53 3.32 -20.23
C VAL A 17 -14.01 4.03 -21.48
N LEU A 18 -14.75 5.14 -21.33
CA LEU A 18 -15.28 5.92 -22.44
C LEU A 18 -14.99 7.40 -22.27
N PRO A 19 -14.37 8.06 -23.26
CA PRO A 19 -14.19 9.50 -23.20
C PRO A 19 -15.54 10.21 -23.26
N LEU A 20 -15.71 11.24 -22.43
CA LEU A 20 -16.88 12.11 -22.49
C LEU A 20 -16.89 12.92 -23.80
N THR A 21 -18.07 13.36 -24.23
CA THR A 21 -18.19 14.27 -25.39
C THR A 21 -17.50 15.62 -25.14
N SER A 22 -17.39 16.03 -23.88
CA SER A 22 -16.67 17.23 -23.46
C SER A 22 -15.15 17.04 -23.40
N ASN A 23 -14.65 15.81 -23.53
CA ASN A 23 -13.23 15.54 -23.49
C ASN A 23 -12.56 16.08 -24.77
N THR A 24 -11.65 17.04 -24.60
CA THR A 24 -11.00 17.76 -25.71
C THR A 24 -9.73 17.07 -26.23
N GLN A 25 -9.34 15.93 -25.65
CA GLN A 25 -8.14 15.21 -26.06
C GLN A 25 -8.22 14.73 -27.52
N PRO A 26 -7.08 14.65 -28.23
CA PRO A 26 -7.03 14.23 -29.62
C PRO A 26 -7.67 12.85 -29.86
N GLN A 27 -8.29 12.69 -31.04
CA GLN A 27 -8.93 11.42 -31.41
C GLN A 27 -7.92 10.27 -31.49
N GLU A 28 -6.67 10.55 -31.85
CA GLU A 28 -5.58 9.57 -31.84
C GLU A 28 -5.34 9.01 -30.43
N LEU A 29 -5.23 9.89 -29.41
CA LEU A 29 -5.09 9.47 -28.02
C LEU A 29 -6.30 8.64 -27.57
N LYS A 30 -7.53 9.09 -27.87
CA LYS A 30 -8.76 8.34 -27.53
C LYS A 30 -8.78 6.95 -28.15
N SER A 31 -8.37 6.83 -29.41
CA SER A 31 -8.32 5.56 -30.14
C SER A 31 -7.24 4.62 -29.59
N ARG A 32 -6.08 5.18 -29.23
CA ARG A 32 -5.00 4.44 -28.56
C ARG A 32 -5.45 3.88 -27.21
N ILE A 33 -6.08 4.71 -26.37
CA ILE A 33 -6.61 4.27 -25.07
C ILE A 33 -7.70 3.21 -25.24
N ASP A 34 -8.60 3.33 -26.22
CA ASP A 34 -9.60 2.28 -26.51
C ASP A 34 -8.94 0.94 -26.84
N SER A 35 -7.91 0.96 -27.68
CA SER A 35 -7.14 -0.23 -28.06
C SER A 35 -6.46 -0.87 -26.84
N GLU A 36 -5.79 -0.06 -26.01
CA GLU A 36 -5.11 -0.53 -24.80
C GLU A 36 -6.08 -1.03 -23.72
N LEU A 37 -7.29 -0.45 -23.60
CA LEU A 37 -8.33 -0.96 -22.70
C LEU A 37 -8.85 -2.33 -23.13
N ARG A 38 -9.00 -2.57 -24.44
CA ARG A 38 -9.39 -3.89 -24.96
C ARG A 38 -8.34 -4.94 -24.63
N LYS A 39 -7.06 -4.61 -24.77
CA LYS A 39 -5.95 -5.49 -24.36
C LYS A 39 -5.97 -5.73 -22.85
N LEU A 40 -6.22 -4.69 -22.04
CA LEU A 40 -6.36 -4.82 -20.59
C LEU A 40 -7.49 -5.79 -20.23
N PHE A 41 -8.67 -5.65 -20.82
CA PHE A 41 -9.80 -6.52 -20.51
C PHE A 41 -9.58 -7.96 -20.98
N ALA A 42 -8.95 -8.16 -22.15
CA ALA A 42 -8.54 -9.48 -22.61
C ALA A 42 -7.52 -10.12 -21.65
N PHE A 43 -6.55 -9.34 -21.17
CA PHE A 43 -5.59 -9.78 -20.14
C PHE A 43 -6.29 -10.16 -18.83
N LEU A 44 -7.23 -9.35 -18.34
CA LEU A 44 -7.98 -9.68 -17.12
C LEU A 44 -8.78 -10.96 -17.28
N SER A 45 -9.46 -11.12 -18.43
CA SER A 45 -10.21 -12.32 -18.76
C SER A 45 -9.33 -13.57 -18.82
N SER A 46 -8.14 -13.49 -19.44
CA SER A 46 -7.20 -14.63 -19.52
C SER A 46 -6.63 -15.05 -18.16
N LYS A 47 -6.68 -14.17 -17.16
CA LYS A 47 -6.33 -14.46 -15.76
C LYS A 47 -7.54 -14.88 -14.91
N GLY A 48 -8.75 -14.92 -15.47
CA GLY A 48 -9.98 -15.22 -14.74
C GLY A 48 -10.41 -14.09 -13.80
N ILE A 49 -9.96 -12.86 -14.04
CA ILE A 49 -10.35 -11.67 -13.27
C ILE A 49 -11.62 -11.07 -13.88
N LYS A 50 -12.66 -10.90 -13.05
CA LYS A 50 -13.94 -10.32 -13.46
C LYS A 50 -13.80 -8.81 -13.74
N VAL A 51 -14.25 -8.36 -14.89
CA VAL A 51 -14.39 -6.92 -15.22
C VAL A 51 -15.78 -6.47 -14.80
N ILE A 52 -15.86 -5.46 -13.94
CA ILE A 52 -17.12 -4.95 -13.39
C ILE A 52 -17.28 -3.48 -13.77
N PHE A 53 -18.44 -3.10 -14.29
CA PHE A 53 -18.83 -1.69 -14.48
C PHE A 53 -19.84 -1.28 -13.41
N LEU A 54 -19.52 -0.24 -12.65
CA LEU A 54 -20.40 0.32 -11.63
C LEU A 54 -20.85 1.74 -12.02
N THR A 55 -22.15 1.93 -12.20
CA THR A 55 -22.72 3.21 -12.63
C THR A 55 -23.97 3.59 -11.85
N ASN A 56 -24.17 4.89 -11.65
CA ASN A 56 -25.40 5.43 -11.09
C ASN A 56 -26.50 5.61 -12.15
N LYS A 57 -26.13 5.80 -13.42
CA LYS A 57 -27.04 6.19 -14.52
C LYS A 57 -26.79 5.40 -15.80
N ASN A 58 -27.84 5.07 -16.53
CA ASN A 58 -27.80 4.41 -17.84
C ASN A 58 -27.94 5.44 -18.99
N ARG A 59 -26.95 6.34 -19.09
CA ARG A 59 -27.00 7.46 -20.06
C ARG A 59 -26.96 6.98 -21.51
N ASN A 60 -27.32 7.86 -22.43
CA ASN A 60 -27.17 7.62 -23.87
C ASN A 60 -25.70 7.72 -24.33
N VAL A 61 -25.29 6.82 -25.22
CA VAL A 61 -23.98 6.79 -25.88
C VAL A 61 -24.20 6.97 -27.37
N ARG A 62 -23.47 7.92 -27.98
CA ARG A 62 -23.47 8.11 -29.43
C ARG A 62 -22.45 7.17 -30.07
N THR A 63 -22.92 6.36 -31.00
CA THR A 63 -22.14 5.41 -31.80
C THR A 63 -22.23 5.78 -33.27
N HIS A 64 -21.50 5.05 -34.13
CA HIS A 64 -21.63 5.20 -35.58
C HIS A 64 -23.03 4.81 -36.08
N ASP A 65 -23.68 3.84 -35.43
CA ASP A 65 -25.00 3.30 -35.80
C ASP A 65 -26.17 4.06 -35.16
N GLY A 66 -25.91 5.18 -34.49
CA GLY A 66 -26.90 6.00 -33.79
C GLY A 66 -26.70 6.04 -32.28
N ILE A 67 -27.77 6.35 -31.54
CA ILE A 67 -27.76 6.49 -30.09
C ILE A 67 -28.28 5.20 -29.44
N VAL A 68 -27.51 4.64 -28.51
CA VAL A 68 -27.90 3.47 -27.70
C VAL A 68 -27.74 3.80 -26.22
N THR A 69 -28.34 2.99 -25.34
CA THR A 69 -28.09 3.15 -23.89
C THR A 69 -26.69 2.67 -23.51
N LEU A 70 -26.16 3.17 -22.39
CA LEU A 70 -24.82 2.81 -21.91
C LEU A 70 -24.70 1.31 -21.62
N ASP A 71 -25.71 0.71 -21.00
CA ASP A 71 -25.73 -0.72 -20.70
C ASP A 71 -25.71 -1.57 -21.98
N GLU A 72 -26.53 -1.22 -22.98
CA GLU A 72 -26.50 -1.88 -24.30
C GLU A 72 -25.15 -1.74 -24.98
N TYR A 73 -24.56 -0.54 -24.93
CA TYR A 73 -23.24 -0.27 -25.50
C TYR A 73 -22.16 -1.15 -24.86
N LEU A 74 -22.12 -1.17 -23.52
CA LEU A 74 -21.14 -1.94 -22.77
C LEU A 74 -21.32 -3.44 -23.00
N LYS A 75 -22.56 -3.96 -23.06
CA LYS A 75 -22.84 -5.39 -23.31
C LYS A 75 -22.39 -5.83 -24.70
N ARG A 76 -22.59 -4.97 -25.70
CA ARG A 76 -22.12 -5.22 -27.07
C ARG A 76 -20.60 -5.18 -27.16
N LYS A 77 -19.96 -4.23 -26.49
CA LYS A 77 -18.51 -3.98 -26.60
C LYS A 77 -17.67 -4.90 -25.72
N PHE A 78 -18.20 -5.27 -24.55
CA PHE A 78 -17.53 -6.04 -23.49
C PHE A 78 -18.50 -7.11 -22.94
N PRO A 79 -18.85 -8.14 -23.74
CA PRO A 79 -19.89 -9.10 -23.39
C PRO A 79 -19.62 -9.89 -22.10
N GLU A 80 -18.35 -10.10 -21.76
CA GLU A 80 -17.93 -10.84 -20.57
C GLU A 80 -17.91 -10.00 -19.28
N SER A 81 -18.21 -8.70 -19.36
CA SER A 81 -18.21 -7.82 -18.18
C SER A 81 -19.54 -7.86 -17.42
N ILE A 82 -19.46 -7.62 -16.11
CA ILE A 82 -20.62 -7.61 -15.21
C ILE A 82 -21.02 -6.16 -14.95
N HIS A 83 -22.31 -5.85 -15.12
CA HIS A 83 -22.80 -4.48 -15.01
C HIS A 83 -23.68 -4.29 -13.78
N PHE A 84 -23.33 -3.34 -12.95
CA PHE A 84 -24.17 -2.84 -11.86
C PHE A 84 -24.57 -1.41 -12.16
N CYS A 85 -25.84 -1.21 -12.52
CA CYS A 85 -26.41 0.11 -12.82
C CYS A 85 -27.61 0.40 -11.93
N ARG A 86 -27.48 1.39 -11.04
CA ARG A 86 -28.56 1.76 -10.11
C ARG A 86 -29.86 2.19 -10.79
N GLU A 87 -29.77 2.90 -11.91
CA GLU A 87 -30.97 3.33 -12.65
C GLU A 87 -31.74 2.15 -13.27
N LEU A 88 -31.07 1.02 -13.52
CA LEU A 88 -31.69 -0.20 -14.03
C LEU A 88 -32.13 -1.15 -12.91
N ASP A 89 -31.48 -1.11 -11.75
CA ASP A 89 -31.86 -1.88 -10.56
C ASP A 89 -31.74 -1.01 -9.29
N ASN A 90 -32.90 -0.65 -8.74
CA ASN A 90 -33.00 0.20 -7.55
C ASN A 90 -32.46 -0.44 -6.26
N ASN A 91 -32.21 -1.76 -6.25
CA ASN A 91 -31.57 -2.42 -5.12
C ASN A 91 -30.07 -2.12 -5.04
N ILE A 92 -29.46 -1.72 -6.15
CA ILE A 92 -28.05 -1.35 -6.20
C ILE A 92 -27.87 0.01 -5.49
N PRO A 93 -27.08 0.07 -4.40
CA PRO A 93 -26.83 1.32 -3.71
C PRO A 93 -26.11 2.35 -4.60
N ALA A 94 -26.18 3.62 -4.19
CA ALA A 94 -25.49 4.68 -4.93
C ALA A 94 -23.96 4.41 -4.98
N LYS A 95 -23.37 4.53 -6.17
CA LYS A 95 -21.96 4.22 -6.46
C LYS A 95 -20.97 4.79 -5.45
N GLN A 96 -21.18 6.04 -5.03
CA GLN A 96 -20.29 6.74 -4.10
C GLN A 96 -20.33 6.21 -2.66
N THR A 97 -21.22 5.27 -2.35
CA THR A 97 -21.38 4.70 -1.01
C THR A 97 -20.62 3.39 -0.89
N GLY A 98 -20.08 3.10 0.29
CA GLY A 98 -19.44 1.80 0.57
C GLY A 98 -20.40 0.62 0.38
N LYS A 99 -21.70 0.86 0.56
CA LYS A 99 -22.76 -0.13 0.34
C LYS A 99 -22.81 -0.67 -1.09
N ALA A 100 -22.42 0.12 -2.10
CA ALA A 100 -22.37 -0.37 -3.47
C ALA A 100 -21.28 -1.43 -3.64
N ILE A 101 -20.13 -1.25 -2.99
CA ILE A 101 -19.07 -2.26 -2.96
C ILE A 101 -19.52 -3.49 -2.15
N ASP A 102 -20.20 -3.29 -1.02
CA ASP A 102 -20.74 -4.40 -0.21
C ASP A 102 -21.76 -5.23 -0.99
N PHE A 103 -22.58 -4.58 -1.82
CA PHE A 103 -23.54 -5.23 -2.71
C PHE A 103 -22.82 -6.09 -3.76
N ILE A 104 -21.77 -5.57 -4.40
CA ILE A 104 -20.96 -6.33 -5.36
C ILE A 104 -20.29 -7.53 -4.69
N MET A 105 -19.72 -7.33 -3.48
CA MET A 105 -19.12 -8.41 -2.70
C MET A 105 -20.12 -9.55 -2.44
N ALA A 106 -21.32 -9.21 -1.98
CA ALA A 106 -22.36 -10.20 -1.71
C ALA A 106 -22.83 -10.90 -3.00
N ALA A 107 -23.05 -10.16 -4.08
CA ALA A 107 -23.53 -10.69 -5.35
C ALA A 107 -22.54 -11.64 -6.04
N LEU A 108 -21.23 -11.44 -5.81
CA LEU A 108 -20.17 -12.18 -6.50
C LEU A 108 -19.35 -13.08 -5.57
N GLU A 109 -19.73 -13.18 -4.30
CA GLU A 109 -19.02 -13.92 -3.24
C GLU A 109 -17.55 -13.53 -3.12
N LEU A 110 -17.28 -12.21 -3.19
CA LEU A 110 -15.94 -11.64 -3.13
C LEU A 110 -15.66 -11.02 -1.76
N LYS A 111 -14.39 -11.08 -1.35
CA LYS A 111 -13.89 -10.24 -0.25
C LYS A 111 -13.43 -8.89 -0.79
N ARG A 112 -13.40 -7.90 0.09
CA ARG A 112 -12.99 -6.54 -0.26
C ARG A 112 -11.57 -6.49 -0.83
N ASN A 113 -10.64 -7.14 -0.14
CA ASN A 113 -9.24 -7.27 -0.55
C ASN A 113 -9.03 -8.17 -1.78
N GLU A 114 -10.09 -8.69 -2.42
CA GLU A 114 -10.00 -9.43 -3.67
C GLU A 114 -10.39 -8.58 -4.90
N MET A 115 -10.61 -7.28 -4.69
CA MET A 115 -11.04 -6.36 -5.75
C MET A 115 -10.25 -5.06 -5.71
N ILE A 116 -10.06 -4.41 -6.84
CA ILE A 116 -9.55 -3.03 -6.91
C ILE A 116 -10.52 -2.14 -7.69
N TYR A 117 -10.42 -0.83 -7.50
CA TYR A 117 -11.28 0.15 -8.14
C TYR A 117 -10.45 1.05 -9.06
N VAL A 118 -10.76 1.05 -10.36
CA VAL A 118 -10.19 1.94 -11.38
C VAL A 118 -11.15 3.08 -11.66
N GLY A 119 -10.71 4.30 -11.39
CA GLY A 119 -11.52 5.51 -11.61
C GLY A 119 -10.66 6.75 -11.75
N ARG A 120 -11.32 7.91 -11.82
CA ARG A 120 -10.60 9.20 -11.92
C ARG A 120 -11.29 10.36 -11.22
N SER A 121 -12.61 10.33 -11.13
CA SER A 121 -13.39 11.46 -10.64
C SER A 121 -13.40 11.52 -9.11
N GLN A 122 -13.82 12.66 -8.55
CA GLN A 122 -14.04 12.77 -7.10
C GLN A 122 -15.13 11.78 -6.63
N GLU A 123 -16.13 11.48 -7.46
CA GLU A 123 -17.14 10.44 -7.17
C GLU A 123 -16.49 9.05 -7.08
N ASP A 124 -15.52 8.75 -7.97
CA ASP A 124 -14.78 7.48 -7.96
C ASP A 124 -13.87 7.34 -6.74
N LEU A 125 -13.14 8.41 -6.42
CA LEU A 125 -12.33 8.46 -5.21
C LEU A 125 -13.21 8.25 -3.97
N GLN A 126 -14.37 8.89 -3.92
CA GLN A 126 -15.32 8.73 -2.84
C GLN A 126 -15.86 7.28 -2.78
N ALA A 127 -16.18 6.66 -3.91
CA ALA A 127 -16.61 5.27 -4.00
C ALA A 127 -15.54 4.32 -3.42
N ALA A 128 -14.29 4.45 -3.88
CA ALA A 128 -13.18 3.62 -3.40
C ALA A 128 -12.86 3.85 -1.93
N THR A 129 -12.86 5.11 -1.48
CA THR A 129 -12.63 5.49 -0.07
C THR A 129 -13.70 4.93 0.85
N ASN A 130 -14.97 5.10 0.50
CA ASN A 130 -16.08 4.61 1.32
C ASN A 130 -16.21 3.10 1.28
N GLY A 131 -15.85 2.49 0.15
CA GLY A 131 -15.79 1.06 -0.05
C GLY A 131 -14.50 0.41 0.48
N ASN A 132 -13.58 1.17 1.07
CA ASN A 132 -12.24 0.75 1.50
C ASN A 132 -11.53 -0.18 0.48
N THR A 133 -11.63 0.14 -0.82
CA THR A 133 -10.93 -0.59 -1.89
C THR A 133 -9.65 0.13 -2.28
N LEU A 134 -8.70 -0.59 -2.88
CA LEU A 134 -7.50 0.02 -3.43
C LEU A 134 -7.86 0.83 -4.68
N PHE A 135 -7.58 2.13 -4.66
CA PHE A 135 -7.90 3.03 -5.75
C PHE A 135 -6.76 3.16 -6.75
N ILE A 136 -7.07 2.81 -7.98
CA ILE A 136 -6.23 2.91 -9.16
C ILE A 136 -6.73 4.12 -9.96
N ASN A 137 -5.92 5.16 -10.02
CA ASN A 137 -6.28 6.45 -10.58
C ASN A 137 -5.85 6.52 -12.05
N ALA A 138 -6.83 6.56 -12.93
CA ALA A 138 -6.67 6.67 -14.37
C ALA A 138 -6.41 8.13 -14.79
N THR A 139 -5.17 8.43 -15.18
CA THR A 139 -4.72 9.79 -15.54
C THR A 139 -4.53 10.00 -17.05
N TRP A 140 -4.75 8.97 -17.89
CA TRP A 140 -4.45 8.97 -19.34
C TRP A 140 -5.10 10.09 -20.18
N TYR A 141 -6.24 10.65 -19.76
CA TYR A 141 -6.80 11.83 -20.44
C TYR A 141 -6.42 13.14 -19.76
N GLU A 142 -6.51 13.19 -18.43
CA GLU A 142 -6.14 14.37 -17.63
C GLU A 142 -6.15 13.98 -16.15
N PRO A 143 -5.22 14.42 -15.29
CA PRO A 143 -5.30 14.16 -13.85
C PRO A 143 -6.42 15.00 -13.19
N VAL A 144 -7.31 14.34 -12.43
CA VAL A 144 -8.41 15.01 -11.67
C VAL A 144 -8.19 14.94 -10.15
N THR A 145 -7.37 14.00 -9.71
CA THR A 145 -7.02 13.83 -8.29
C THR A 145 -5.60 13.30 -8.18
N GLU A 146 -4.92 13.65 -7.08
CA GLU A 146 -3.59 13.15 -6.73
C GLU A 146 -3.62 11.93 -5.81
N TYR A 147 -4.82 11.44 -5.47
CA TYR A 147 -5.02 10.22 -4.68
C TYR A 147 -5.11 8.97 -5.56
N GLY A 148 -4.76 7.83 -4.99
CA GLY A 148 -4.68 6.57 -5.73
C GLY A 148 -3.32 6.35 -6.37
N PHE A 149 -3.01 5.11 -6.73
CA PHE A 149 -1.87 4.85 -7.60
C PHE A 149 -2.19 5.37 -9.00
N GLN A 150 -1.37 6.28 -9.51
CA GLN A 150 -1.62 6.95 -10.79
C GLN A 150 -1.07 6.13 -11.96
N PHE A 151 -1.89 6.00 -13.00
CA PHE A 151 -1.57 5.28 -14.22
C PHE A 151 -1.98 6.09 -15.43
N SER A 152 -0.99 6.39 -16.25
CA SER A 152 -1.11 7.22 -17.46
C SER A 152 -1.54 6.43 -18.68
N GLU A 153 -1.53 5.09 -18.62
CA GLU A 153 -2.00 4.20 -19.69
C GLU A 153 -2.61 2.90 -19.12
N PRO A 154 -3.62 2.29 -19.80
CA PRO A 154 -4.18 1.00 -19.40
C PRO A 154 -3.15 -0.13 -19.30
N LYS A 155 -2.11 -0.09 -20.14
CA LYS A 155 -0.97 -1.01 -20.11
C LYS A 155 -0.30 -1.04 -18.73
N GLU A 156 -0.16 0.11 -18.09
CA GLU A 156 0.49 0.21 -16.79
C GLU A 156 -0.36 -0.42 -15.67
N ILE A 157 -1.70 -0.41 -15.79
CA ILE A 157 -2.59 -1.14 -14.89
C ILE A 157 -2.40 -2.65 -15.06
N ALA A 158 -2.32 -3.14 -16.31
CA ALA A 158 -2.04 -4.55 -16.58
C ALA A 158 -0.70 -4.98 -15.97
N ARG A 159 0.37 -4.19 -16.18
CA ARG A 159 1.67 -4.36 -15.52
C ARG A 159 1.53 -4.42 -13.99
N PHE A 160 0.81 -3.47 -13.39
CA PHE A 160 0.62 -3.44 -11.94
C PHE A 160 -0.08 -4.71 -11.44
N ILE A 161 -1.11 -5.17 -12.15
CA ILE A 161 -1.84 -6.38 -11.79
C ILE A 161 -0.93 -7.61 -11.87
N ASP A 162 -0.23 -7.78 -12.99
CA ASP A 162 0.61 -8.94 -13.25
C ASP A 162 1.84 -9.03 -12.32
N VAL A 163 2.44 -7.88 -12.02
CA VAL A 163 3.63 -7.82 -11.17
C VAL A 163 3.26 -7.94 -9.69
N PHE A 164 2.22 -7.24 -9.23
CA PHE A 164 1.98 -7.05 -7.80
C PHE A 164 0.73 -7.76 -7.26
N CYS A 165 -0.30 -8.00 -8.08
CA CYS A 165 -1.61 -8.49 -7.62
C CYS A 165 -1.79 -10.00 -7.83
N LEU A 166 -1.05 -10.59 -8.76
CA LEU A 166 -1.10 -12.02 -9.12
C LEU A 166 -0.04 -12.88 -8.43
N ARG A 167 0.62 -12.36 -7.39
CA ARG A 167 1.67 -13.08 -6.66
C ARG A 167 1.06 -14.22 -5.85
N GLU A 168 1.77 -15.33 -5.72
CA GLU A 168 1.37 -16.44 -4.84
C GLU A 168 1.70 -16.15 -3.37
N GLN A 169 2.71 -15.29 -3.13
CA GLN A 169 3.19 -14.91 -1.81
C GLN A 169 3.26 -13.39 -1.71
N LEU A 170 2.58 -12.82 -0.70
CA LEU A 170 2.58 -11.37 -0.45
C LEU A 170 3.75 -10.93 0.42
N TRP A 171 4.17 -11.79 1.34
CA TRP A 171 5.19 -11.52 2.34
C TRP A 171 6.25 -12.62 2.30
N GLY A 172 7.52 -12.24 2.13
CA GLY A 172 8.65 -13.17 2.17
C GLY A 172 9.09 -13.53 3.59
N TRP A 173 8.65 -12.77 4.60
CA TRP A 173 8.87 -13.08 6.01
C TRP A 173 7.71 -12.52 6.86
N GLN A 174 7.21 -13.34 7.79
CA GLN A 174 6.06 -13.02 8.64
C GLN A 174 6.32 -13.52 10.05
N GLY A 175 6.45 -12.58 10.99
CA GLY A 175 6.79 -12.86 12.38
C GLY A 175 5.64 -12.62 13.32
N HIS A 176 5.32 -13.61 14.16
CA HIS A 176 4.30 -13.52 15.20
C HIS A 176 4.84 -14.01 16.53
N PHE A 177 4.68 -13.22 17.59
CA PHE A 177 5.05 -13.62 18.94
C PHE A 177 3.82 -13.94 19.80
N ASN A 178 2.79 -13.08 19.72
CA ASN A 178 1.49 -13.24 20.37
C ASN A 178 0.42 -12.46 19.57
N GLU A 179 -0.78 -12.30 20.12
CA GLU A 179 -1.90 -11.59 19.49
C GLU A 179 -1.68 -10.09 19.25
N ASP A 180 -0.64 -9.49 19.87
CA ASP A 180 -0.36 -8.05 19.81
C ASP A 180 0.91 -7.70 19.04
N VAL A 181 1.71 -8.71 18.66
CA VAL A 181 3.07 -8.52 18.13
C VAL A 181 3.17 -9.19 16.76
N HIS A 182 3.04 -8.36 15.72
CA HIS A 182 3.05 -8.78 14.33
C HIS A 182 4.06 -8.00 13.49
N TYR A 183 4.78 -8.75 12.67
CA TYR A 183 5.85 -8.26 11.83
C TYR A 183 5.74 -8.82 10.41
N TYR A 184 5.92 -7.96 9.41
CA TYR A 184 5.84 -8.33 8.01
C TYR A 184 6.98 -7.71 7.21
N ALA A 185 7.60 -8.48 6.33
CA ALA A 185 8.57 -7.95 5.36
C ALA A 185 8.33 -8.53 3.97
N LEU A 186 8.58 -7.72 2.93
CA LEU A 186 8.37 -8.15 1.54
C LEU A 186 9.34 -9.25 1.15
N ALA A 187 10.60 -9.17 1.61
CA ALA A 187 11.60 -10.20 1.37
C ALA A 187 12.77 -10.18 2.39
N PRO A 188 13.56 -11.26 2.44
CA PRO A 188 14.86 -11.30 3.11
C PRO A 188 15.84 -10.21 2.63
N PHE A 189 16.73 -9.70 3.47
CA PHE A 189 17.83 -8.81 3.09
C PHE A 189 19.19 -9.45 3.36
N SER A 190 20.05 -9.45 2.34
CA SER A 190 21.47 -9.76 2.48
C SER A 190 22.28 -9.12 1.35
N THR A 191 23.53 -8.78 1.65
CA THR A 191 24.51 -8.33 0.65
C THR A 191 25.55 -9.40 0.31
N TYR A 192 25.48 -10.57 0.95
CA TYR A 192 26.45 -11.66 0.76
C TYR A 192 25.79 -12.97 0.31
N VAL A 193 24.46 -13.03 0.28
CA VAL A 193 23.72 -14.14 -0.35
C VAL A 193 23.46 -13.74 -1.81
N PRO A 194 24.05 -14.44 -2.79
CA PRO A 194 23.97 -14.07 -4.20
C PRO A 194 22.53 -13.85 -4.69
N GLU A 195 21.61 -14.73 -4.29
CA GLU A 195 20.20 -14.72 -4.68
C GLU A 195 19.46 -13.44 -4.24
N PHE A 196 19.95 -12.78 -3.18
CA PHE A 196 19.28 -11.60 -2.61
C PHE A 196 19.89 -10.29 -3.10
N THR A 197 21.04 -10.37 -3.77
CA THR A 197 21.91 -9.21 -4.03
C THR A 197 21.22 -8.17 -4.91
N MET A 198 20.51 -8.59 -5.97
CA MET A 198 19.90 -7.67 -6.93
C MET A 198 18.86 -6.76 -6.26
N TYR A 199 17.81 -7.35 -5.67
CA TYR A 199 16.76 -6.55 -5.04
C TYR A 199 17.26 -5.86 -3.75
N SER A 200 18.21 -6.47 -3.02
CA SER A 200 18.78 -5.85 -1.81
C SER A 200 19.59 -4.61 -2.14
N ALA A 201 20.34 -4.63 -3.24
CA ALA A 201 21.03 -3.45 -3.75
C ALA A 201 20.03 -2.37 -4.21
N ASN A 202 19.03 -2.76 -5.01
CA ASN A 202 17.98 -1.84 -5.47
C ASN A 202 17.24 -1.14 -4.32
N ALA A 203 16.79 -1.89 -3.30
CA ALA A 203 16.13 -1.32 -2.12
C ALA A 203 17.05 -0.39 -1.32
N ARG A 204 18.31 -0.79 -1.14
CA ARG A 204 19.30 -0.02 -0.38
C ARG A 204 19.64 1.29 -1.09
N ASP A 205 19.81 1.24 -2.40
CA ASP A 205 20.17 2.42 -3.21
C ASP A 205 18.99 3.39 -3.26
N LEU A 206 17.74 2.90 -3.30
CA LEU A 206 16.55 3.72 -3.12
C LEU A 206 16.51 4.39 -1.74
N ALA A 207 16.66 3.63 -0.66
CA ALA A 207 16.61 4.18 0.71
C ALA A 207 17.75 5.19 0.99
N LYS A 208 18.95 4.96 0.43
CA LYS A 208 20.14 5.77 0.71
C LYS A 208 20.37 6.91 -0.26
N LEU A 209 20.08 6.72 -1.54
CA LEU A 209 20.43 7.67 -2.59
C LEU A 209 19.20 8.24 -3.30
N SER A 210 17.99 7.74 -2.99
CA SER A 210 16.78 8.03 -3.75
C SER A 210 16.93 7.67 -5.24
N VAL A 211 17.79 6.67 -5.54
CA VAL A 211 18.07 6.18 -6.89
C VAL A 211 17.45 4.79 -7.04
N GLY A 212 16.62 4.58 -8.06
CA GLY A 212 15.91 3.33 -8.33
C GLY A 212 14.50 3.59 -8.83
N SER A 213 13.60 2.62 -8.62
CA SER A 213 12.16 2.72 -8.95
C SER A 213 11.33 2.83 -7.66
N PRO A 214 11.18 4.03 -7.05
CA PRO A 214 10.36 4.24 -5.85
C PRO A 214 8.98 3.61 -5.97
N ASP A 215 8.35 3.82 -7.13
CA ASP A 215 7.07 3.25 -7.53
C ASP A 215 7.00 1.74 -7.36
N PHE A 216 8.07 1.00 -7.67
CA PHE A 216 8.07 -0.46 -7.55
C PHE A 216 7.87 -0.89 -6.09
N TRP A 217 8.72 -0.42 -5.18
CA TRP A 217 8.68 -0.85 -3.78
C TRP A 217 7.41 -0.41 -3.08
N ILE A 218 6.91 0.78 -3.38
CA ILE A 218 5.71 1.29 -2.73
C ILE A 218 4.45 0.62 -3.28
N ARG A 219 4.38 0.35 -4.60
CA ARG A 219 3.28 -0.43 -5.19
C ARG A 219 3.31 -1.87 -4.71
N TYR A 220 4.49 -2.49 -4.61
CA TYR A 220 4.67 -3.84 -4.08
C TYR A 220 4.24 -3.91 -2.61
N LEU A 221 4.64 -2.94 -1.80
CA LEU A 221 4.22 -2.81 -0.40
C LEU A 221 2.71 -2.61 -0.29
N GLY A 222 2.16 -1.68 -1.06
CA GLY A 222 0.75 -1.33 -1.00
C GLY A 222 -0.17 -2.46 -1.45
N ALA A 223 0.19 -3.16 -2.52
CA ALA A 223 -0.48 -4.38 -2.91
C ALA A 223 -0.40 -5.43 -1.79
N SER A 224 0.77 -5.65 -1.18
CA SER A 224 0.93 -6.63 -0.10
C SER A 224 0.05 -6.30 1.11
N ILE A 225 0.01 -5.04 1.55
CA ILE A 225 -0.84 -4.57 2.65
C ILE A 225 -2.32 -4.77 2.34
N TYR A 226 -2.74 -4.40 1.12
CA TYR A 226 -4.14 -4.48 0.72
C TYR A 226 -4.60 -5.93 0.58
N PHE A 227 -3.92 -6.73 -0.26
CA PHE A 227 -4.33 -8.10 -0.58
C PHE A 227 -4.21 -9.05 0.61
N SER A 228 -3.32 -8.79 1.57
CA SER A 228 -3.23 -9.59 2.81
C SER A 228 -4.34 -9.25 3.82
N GLY A 229 -5.14 -8.22 3.58
CA GLY A 229 -6.16 -7.76 4.53
C GLY A 229 -5.59 -6.96 5.70
N LEU A 230 -4.29 -6.65 5.72
CA LEU A 230 -3.70 -5.84 6.79
C LEU A 230 -4.27 -4.42 6.83
N SER A 231 -4.78 -3.90 5.70
CA SER A 231 -5.49 -2.63 5.65
C SER A 231 -6.85 -2.65 6.37
N GLU A 232 -7.44 -3.83 6.59
CA GLU A 232 -8.76 -3.94 7.23
C GLU A 232 -8.68 -3.56 8.72
N GLY A 233 -9.60 -2.69 9.14
CA GLY A 233 -9.67 -2.15 10.51
C GLY A 233 -8.54 -1.19 10.89
N ALA A 234 -7.52 -1.04 10.05
CA ALA A 234 -6.45 -0.08 10.28
C ALA A 234 -6.98 1.35 10.17
N SER A 235 -6.62 2.14 11.16
CA SER A 235 -7.06 3.53 11.28
C SER A 235 -6.02 4.50 10.80
N PHE A 236 -4.74 4.16 10.90
CA PHE A 236 -3.64 5.01 10.46
C PHE A 236 -2.53 4.18 9.83
N ILE A 237 -1.83 4.80 8.90
CA ILE A 237 -0.55 4.34 8.36
C ILE A 237 0.49 5.44 8.62
N THR A 238 1.71 5.05 8.95
CA THR A 238 2.82 5.98 9.21
C THR A 238 4.14 5.32 8.84
N THR A 239 5.19 6.12 8.68
CA THR A 239 6.56 5.65 8.51
C THR A 239 7.37 5.95 9.75
N TYR A 240 8.30 5.06 10.09
CA TYR A 240 9.26 5.34 11.15
C TYR A 240 10.33 6.34 10.68
N VAL A 241 10.95 7.03 11.63
CA VAL A 241 11.96 8.06 11.35
C VAL A 241 13.37 7.49 11.23
N GLY A 242 14.14 8.07 10.31
CA GLY A 242 15.56 7.83 10.19
C GLY A 242 16.37 8.25 11.42
N HIS A 243 17.64 7.88 11.43
CA HIS A 243 18.56 8.12 12.54
C HIS A 243 18.95 9.60 12.75
N ASN A 244 18.94 10.42 11.70
CA ASN A 244 19.40 11.82 11.75
C ASN A 244 18.26 12.73 12.26
N ALA A 245 18.51 13.50 13.32
CA ALA A 245 17.53 14.47 13.82
C ALA A 245 17.32 15.69 12.89
N GLU A 246 18.31 16.02 12.05
CA GLU A 246 18.22 17.13 11.10
C GLU A 246 17.43 16.77 9.83
N ASP A 247 17.43 15.49 9.46
CA ASP A 247 16.65 14.94 8.33
C ASP A 247 16.04 13.57 8.70
N PRO A 248 15.03 13.55 9.58
CA PRO A 248 14.46 12.29 10.07
C PRO A 248 13.43 11.67 9.12
N TYR A 249 12.90 12.43 8.16
CA TYR A 249 11.72 12.04 7.37
C TYR A 249 12.06 11.61 5.94
N LYS A 250 13.32 11.28 5.65
CA LYS A 250 13.76 10.84 4.32
C LYS A 250 12.87 9.77 3.69
N LEU A 251 12.57 8.70 4.44
CA LEU A 251 11.69 7.63 3.96
C LEU A 251 10.27 8.14 3.71
N ALA A 252 9.71 8.93 4.65
CA ALA A 252 8.38 9.52 4.50
C ALA A 252 8.27 10.38 3.22
N ASN A 253 9.32 11.11 2.87
CA ASN A 253 9.39 11.96 1.67
C ASN A 253 9.52 11.13 0.39
N ILE A 254 10.33 10.06 0.38
CA ILE A 254 10.40 9.11 -0.75
C ILE A 254 9.02 8.48 -0.99
N MET A 255 8.28 8.22 0.08
CA MET A 255 7.04 7.47 0.02
C MET A 255 5.78 8.33 -0.18
N GLU A 256 5.87 9.66 -0.09
CA GLU A 256 4.70 10.54 0.02
C GLU A 256 3.75 10.47 -1.16
N HIS A 257 4.27 10.47 -2.40
CA HIS A 257 3.45 10.43 -3.61
C HIS A 257 2.64 9.13 -3.72
N ASP A 258 3.28 7.98 -3.47
CA ASP A 258 2.66 6.68 -3.71
C ASP A 258 1.89 6.14 -2.48
N LEU A 259 2.25 6.56 -1.26
CA LEU A 259 1.45 6.26 -0.06
C LEU A 259 0.09 6.97 -0.08
N LYS A 260 -0.09 8.06 -0.86
CA LYS A 260 -1.42 8.62 -1.12
C LYS A 260 -2.36 7.57 -1.73
N GLY A 261 -1.83 6.64 -2.53
CA GLY A 261 -2.59 5.52 -3.09
C GLY A 261 -3.16 4.61 -2.02
N LEU A 262 -2.33 4.23 -1.05
CA LEU A 262 -2.77 3.43 0.10
C LEU A 262 -3.68 4.22 1.03
N ALA A 263 -3.37 5.50 1.28
CA ALA A 263 -4.12 6.36 2.17
C ALA A 263 -5.61 6.41 1.82
N VAL A 264 -6.01 6.25 0.55
CA VAL A 264 -7.41 6.14 0.13
C VAL A 264 -8.15 5.01 0.85
N SER A 265 -7.57 3.81 0.89
CA SER A 265 -8.16 2.67 1.61
C SER A 265 -8.27 2.92 3.12
N PHE A 266 -7.46 3.85 3.66
CA PHE A 266 -7.51 4.30 5.05
C PHE A 266 -8.23 5.65 5.24
N LYS A 267 -8.97 6.14 4.23
CA LYS A 267 -9.68 7.44 4.25
C LYS A 267 -8.77 8.65 4.54
N GLY A 268 -7.61 8.70 3.89
CA GLY A 268 -6.64 9.79 3.97
C GLY A 268 -5.82 9.83 5.26
N LYS A 269 -5.86 8.77 6.08
CA LYS A 269 -5.29 8.76 7.43
C LYS A 269 -3.81 8.33 7.45
N TYR A 270 -2.98 9.00 6.66
CA TYR A 270 -1.53 8.91 6.80
C TYR A 270 -1.03 9.95 7.81
N LEU A 271 -0.39 9.49 8.88
CA LEU A 271 0.20 10.35 9.90
C LEU A 271 1.67 10.60 9.54
N LYS A 272 1.92 11.53 8.62
CA LYS A 272 3.28 11.96 8.28
C LYS A 272 3.89 12.68 9.48
N ASP A 273 5.15 12.37 9.76
CA ASP A 273 5.92 12.90 10.89
C ASP A 273 5.36 12.53 12.27
N LEU A 274 4.72 11.35 12.41
CA LEU A 274 4.18 10.90 13.71
C LEU A 274 5.29 10.62 14.72
N PHE A 275 6.42 10.09 14.30
CA PHE A 275 7.59 9.92 15.17
C PHE A 275 8.48 11.15 15.01
N LEU A 276 8.81 11.81 16.12
CA LEU A 276 9.74 12.93 16.17
C LEU A 276 11.10 12.42 16.64
N ARG A 277 12.14 12.55 15.81
CA ARG A 277 13.53 12.31 16.21
C ARG A 277 14.09 13.59 16.83
N HIS A 278 14.11 13.66 18.16
CA HIS A 278 14.62 14.84 18.88
C HIS A 278 16.12 14.77 19.16
N THR A 279 16.75 13.62 18.92
CA THR A 279 18.19 13.42 19.10
C THR A 279 18.70 12.46 18.04
N THR A 280 19.89 12.72 17.47
CA THR A 280 20.47 11.82 16.47
C THR A 280 20.82 10.48 17.11
N ALA A 281 20.29 9.40 16.56
CA ALA A 281 20.59 8.05 17.02
C ALA A 281 21.88 7.53 16.37
N ILE A 282 22.68 6.80 17.14
CA ILE A 282 23.84 6.10 16.61
C ILE A 282 23.34 4.99 15.67
N LYS A 283 23.88 4.93 14.45
CA LYS A 283 23.54 3.83 13.53
C LYS A 283 24.02 2.52 14.14
N SER A 284 23.16 1.51 14.15
CA SER A 284 23.51 0.18 14.66
C SER A 284 24.72 -0.43 13.95
N GLN A 285 24.97 -0.11 12.67
CA GLN A 285 26.18 -0.53 11.97
C GLN A 285 27.44 0.13 12.56
N GLN A 286 27.39 1.44 12.82
CA GLN A 286 28.51 2.20 13.39
C GLN A 286 28.81 1.76 14.82
N ALA A 287 27.77 1.57 15.65
CA ALA A 287 27.91 1.04 17.00
C ALA A 287 28.63 -0.33 16.99
N ARG A 288 28.23 -1.25 16.11
CA ARG A 288 28.89 -2.56 15.97
C ARG A 288 30.35 -2.46 15.53
N ILE A 289 30.65 -1.60 14.55
CA ILE A 289 32.04 -1.36 14.12
C ILE A 289 32.88 -0.84 15.29
N ALA A 290 32.29 0.01 16.13
CA ALA A 290 32.90 0.54 17.34
C ALA A 290 32.87 -0.43 18.54
N LYS A 291 32.37 -1.67 18.36
CA LYS A 291 32.17 -2.67 19.42
C LYS A 291 31.31 -2.17 20.60
N GLN A 292 30.42 -1.23 20.34
CA GLN A 292 29.41 -0.77 21.28
C GLN A 292 28.19 -1.67 21.23
N GLU A 293 27.52 -1.82 22.37
CA GLU A 293 26.29 -2.59 22.47
C GLU A 293 25.16 -1.90 21.70
N VAL A 294 24.41 -2.66 20.89
CA VAL A 294 23.26 -2.15 20.14
C VAL A 294 21.99 -2.45 20.92
N ASN A 295 21.68 -1.57 21.86
CA ASN A 295 20.49 -1.71 22.69
C ASN A 295 19.32 -0.89 22.14
N ILE A 296 18.09 -1.33 22.43
CA ILE A 296 16.88 -0.57 22.07
C ILE A 296 16.86 0.82 22.71
N THR A 297 17.57 1.01 23.84
CA THR A 297 17.76 2.32 24.48
C THR A 297 18.35 3.38 23.54
N SER A 298 19.19 2.96 22.58
CA SER A 298 19.74 3.84 21.52
C SER A 298 18.68 4.41 20.57
N GLN A 299 17.50 3.79 20.50
CA GLN A 299 16.37 4.26 19.71
C GLN A 299 15.35 4.98 20.59
N ILE A 300 14.87 4.32 21.65
CA ILE A 300 13.73 4.80 22.45
C ILE A 300 13.99 6.14 23.15
N ASN A 301 15.25 6.44 23.49
CA ASN A 301 15.67 7.69 24.14
C ASN A 301 15.89 8.85 23.17
N THR A 302 15.67 8.62 21.86
CA THR A 302 15.97 9.60 20.81
C THR A 302 14.74 10.01 20.00
N VAL A 303 13.61 9.34 20.25
CA VAL A 303 12.33 9.61 19.60
C VAL A 303 11.21 9.75 20.61
N ASN A 304 10.17 10.48 20.23
CA ASN A 304 8.86 10.46 20.86
C ASN A 304 7.77 10.60 19.79
N LEU A 305 6.49 10.44 20.15
CA LEU A 305 5.40 10.78 19.25
C LEU A 305 5.26 12.30 19.13
N ASN A 306 5.12 12.79 17.92
CA ASN A 306 4.77 14.16 17.60
C ASN A 306 3.27 14.38 17.86
N PRO A 307 2.87 15.35 18.71
CA PRO A 307 1.46 15.65 18.95
C PRO A 307 0.77 16.36 17.77
N ALA A 308 1.53 16.91 16.82
CA ALA A 308 1.04 17.64 15.67
C ALA A 308 1.57 17.08 14.33
N PRO A 309 1.35 15.78 14.02
CA PRO A 309 1.73 15.21 12.74
C PRO A 309 0.92 15.86 11.61
N ILE A 310 1.39 15.73 10.38
CA ILE A 310 0.64 16.12 9.20
C ILE A 310 -0.50 15.12 9.02
N LYS A 311 -1.74 15.62 8.92
CA LYS A 311 -2.97 14.82 8.74
C LYS A 311 -3.47 14.78 7.30
N ASN A 312 -3.01 15.73 6.49
CA ASN A 312 -3.37 15.85 5.09
C ASN A 312 -2.10 16.16 4.29
N LEU A 313 -1.67 15.19 3.48
CA LEU A 313 -0.46 15.29 2.66
C LEU A 313 -0.55 16.36 1.56
N ILE A 314 -1.76 16.81 1.21
CA ILE A 314 -1.97 17.82 0.16
C ILE A 314 -1.79 19.22 0.74
N THR A 315 -2.57 19.50 1.78
CA THR A 315 -2.60 20.84 2.37
C THR A 315 -1.45 21.09 3.33
N GLY A 316 -0.73 20.03 3.73
CA GLY A 316 0.26 20.08 4.80
C GLY A 316 -0.36 20.36 6.18
N GLU A 317 -1.70 20.26 6.30
CA GLU A 317 -2.40 20.58 7.53
C GLU A 317 -1.96 19.65 8.65
N ARG A 318 -1.58 20.23 9.79
CA ARG A 318 -1.17 19.51 10.99
C ARG A 318 -2.33 19.34 11.96
N TYR A 319 -2.26 18.31 12.78
CA TYR A 319 -3.15 18.19 13.93
C TYR A 319 -2.92 19.34 14.92
N THR A 320 -4.01 19.88 15.45
CA THR A 320 -3.96 20.87 16.55
C THR A 320 -3.91 20.23 17.93
N ASN A 321 -4.25 18.94 18.03
CA ASN A 321 -4.21 18.13 19.23
C ASN A 321 -3.68 16.73 18.88
N PRO A 322 -3.03 16.01 19.83
CA PRO A 322 -2.56 14.65 19.58
C PRO A 322 -3.61 13.77 18.91
N PRO A 323 -3.26 13.02 17.85
CA PRO A 323 -4.21 12.15 17.19
C PRO A 323 -4.76 11.11 18.17
N LYS A 324 -6.05 10.77 18.03
CA LYS A 324 -6.71 9.79 18.91
C LYS A 324 -6.28 8.37 18.53
N LEU A 325 -5.21 7.89 19.17
CA LEU A 325 -4.61 6.57 18.88
C LEU A 325 -5.21 5.42 19.70
N LYS A 326 -5.89 5.70 20.82
CA LYS A 326 -6.45 4.67 21.69
C LYS A 326 -7.44 3.76 20.96
N GLY A 327 -7.21 2.45 21.04
CA GLY A 327 -8.01 1.40 20.38
C GLY A 327 -7.91 1.40 18.86
N LYS A 328 -6.90 2.07 18.29
CA LYS A 328 -6.69 2.15 16.85
C LYS A 328 -5.60 1.17 16.42
N LYS A 329 -5.83 0.47 15.32
CA LYS A 329 -4.81 -0.29 14.60
C LYS A 329 -3.98 0.65 13.73
N ILE A 330 -2.66 0.61 13.87
CA ILE A 330 -1.70 1.46 13.18
C ILE A 330 -0.69 0.59 12.45
N LEU A 331 -0.51 0.86 11.15
CA LEU A 331 0.52 0.24 10.34
C LEU A 331 1.77 1.14 10.35
N VAL A 332 2.91 0.60 10.80
CA VAL A 332 4.19 1.31 10.85
C VAL A 332 5.12 0.73 9.80
N ILE A 333 5.56 1.57 8.87
CA ILE A 333 6.45 1.18 7.77
C ILE A 333 7.88 1.64 8.05
N ASP A 334 8.84 0.76 7.82
CA ASP A 334 10.27 1.07 7.81
C ASP A 334 10.95 0.48 6.55
N ASP A 335 12.19 0.87 6.26
CA ASP A 335 12.92 0.33 5.10
C ASP A 335 13.45 -1.09 5.40
N PHE A 336 14.22 -1.26 6.48
CA PHE A 336 14.89 -2.51 6.85
C PHE A 336 14.64 -2.90 8.30
N CYS A 337 14.05 -4.07 8.50
CA CYS A 337 13.99 -4.70 9.81
C CYS A 337 15.29 -5.49 10.07
N THR A 338 16.12 -5.02 11.00
CA THR A 338 17.31 -5.77 11.45
C THR A 338 16.98 -6.63 12.67
N GLU A 339 17.22 -6.15 13.88
CA GLU A 339 16.84 -6.82 15.15
C GLU A 339 15.50 -6.30 15.70
N GLY A 340 14.80 -5.47 14.91
CA GLY A 340 13.52 -4.89 15.29
C GLY A 340 13.57 -3.64 16.16
N ASN A 341 14.73 -3.14 16.61
CA ASN A 341 14.82 -2.00 17.55
C ASN A 341 13.98 -0.75 17.14
N ALA A 342 13.94 -0.41 15.85
CA ALA A 342 13.13 0.68 15.33
C ALA A 342 11.61 0.40 15.48
N HIS A 343 11.17 -0.77 15.00
CA HIS A 343 9.80 -1.25 15.11
C HIS A 343 9.34 -1.48 16.56
N GLU A 344 10.18 -2.04 17.42
CA GLU A 344 9.86 -2.22 18.83
C GLU A 344 9.76 -0.87 19.55
N THR A 345 10.64 0.08 19.23
CA THR A 345 10.51 1.46 19.74
C THR A 345 9.18 2.07 19.31
N ALA A 346 8.83 1.94 18.01
CA ALA A 346 7.55 2.40 17.49
C ALA A 346 6.37 1.72 18.20
N ARG A 347 6.43 0.39 18.38
CA ARG A 347 5.42 -0.41 19.06
C ARG A 347 5.23 0.05 20.49
N MET A 348 6.30 0.24 21.25
CA MET A 348 6.26 0.69 22.64
C MET A 348 5.60 2.07 22.78
N TYR A 349 5.99 3.04 21.94
CA TYR A 349 5.41 4.39 21.97
C TYR A 349 3.91 4.39 21.59
N LEU A 350 3.53 3.67 20.53
CA LEU A 350 2.15 3.59 20.08
C LEU A 350 1.27 2.78 21.05
N LYS A 351 1.79 1.69 21.61
CA LYS A 351 1.12 0.90 22.66
C LYS A 351 0.92 1.72 23.93
N ALA A 352 1.91 2.53 24.33
CA ALA A 352 1.76 3.48 25.44
C ALA A 352 0.70 4.56 25.17
N ALA A 353 0.46 4.92 23.90
CA ALA A 353 -0.66 5.76 23.46
C ALA A 353 -2.00 4.99 23.31
N GLY A 354 -2.00 3.69 23.61
CA GLY A 354 -3.16 2.81 23.60
C GLY A 354 -3.53 2.22 22.23
N ALA A 355 -2.61 2.22 21.27
CA ALA A 355 -2.83 1.68 19.93
C ALA A 355 -2.38 0.22 19.79
N ASN A 356 -2.93 -0.46 18.79
CA ASN A 356 -2.48 -1.77 18.30
C ASN A 356 -1.58 -1.55 17.09
N VAL A 357 -0.47 -2.26 17.00
CA VAL A 357 0.59 -1.94 16.03
C VAL A 357 0.89 -3.13 15.16
N ILE A 358 1.00 -2.89 13.85
CA ILE A 358 1.56 -3.85 12.91
C ILE A 358 2.81 -3.24 12.30
N ASN A 359 3.92 -3.95 12.45
CA ASN A 359 5.22 -3.53 11.95
C ASN A 359 5.45 -4.10 10.56
N ILE A 360 5.82 -3.24 9.63
CA ILE A 360 6.01 -3.58 8.22
C ILE A 360 7.35 -3.02 7.78
N SER A 361 8.16 -3.80 7.07
CA SER A 361 9.35 -3.31 6.37
C SER A 361 9.37 -3.71 4.91
N TRP A 362 10.19 -3.03 4.12
CA TRP A 362 10.54 -3.56 2.80
C TRP A 362 11.27 -4.88 2.96
N LEU A 363 12.34 -4.91 3.76
CA LEU A 363 13.16 -6.10 3.87
C LEU A 363 13.49 -6.49 5.32
N LYS A 364 13.80 -7.78 5.53
CA LYS A 364 14.20 -8.36 6.82
C LYS A 364 15.60 -8.97 6.74
N THR A 365 16.55 -8.46 7.55
CA THR A 365 17.92 -8.98 7.59
C THR A 365 17.95 -10.44 8.07
N ILE A 366 18.66 -11.30 7.32
CA ILE A 366 18.57 -12.78 7.45
C ILE A 366 19.30 -13.39 8.65
N ASN A 367 20.28 -12.71 9.22
CA ASN A 367 21.13 -13.27 10.27
C ASN A 367 20.84 -12.67 11.64
N ARG A 368 19.65 -12.08 11.79
CA ARG A 368 19.23 -11.41 13.02
C ARG A 368 17.79 -11.75 13.28
N ASP A 369 17.50 -12.09 14.52
CA ASP A 369 16.14 -12.29 14.97
C ASP A 369 15.57 -10.98 15.50
N VAL A 370 14.24 -10.89 15.60
CA VAL A 370 13.58 -9.74 16.22
C VAL A 370 13.51 -9.97 17.71
N SER A 371 14.17 -9.10 18.48
CA SER A 371 14.06 -9.08 19.93
C SER A 371 12.76 -8.41 20.33
N ILE A 372 11.95 -9.06 21.18
CA ILE A 372 10.72 -8.48 21.70
C ILE A 372 10.98 -7.98 23.11
N CYS A 373 10.66 -6.71 23.33
CA CYS A 373 10.93 -6.04 24.58
C CYS A 373 9.67 -5.38 25.14
N GLU A 374 9.55 -5.25 26.45
CA GLU A 374 8.50 -4.50 27.11
C GLU A 374 9.12 -3.54 28.14
N PRO A 375 8.63 -2.30 28.26
CA PRO A 375 9.15 -1.37 29.25
C PRO A 375 8.68 -1.79 30.66
N THR A 376 9.58 -1.73 31.64
CA THR A 376 9.22 -1.97 33.05
C THR A 376 8.59 -0.74 33.71
N ARG A 377 8.79 0.44 33.12
CA ARG A 377 8.19 1.71 33.56
C ARG A 377 7.29 2.32 32.50
N LYS A 378 6.41 3.22 32.95
CA LYS A 378 5.48 3.92 32.07
C LYS A 378 6.23 4.83 31.07
N ILE A 379 6.04 4.58 29.78
CA ILE A 379 6.47 5.49 28.71
C ILE A 379 5.48 6.64 28.60
N ARG A 380 5.98 7.88 28.50
CA ARG A 380 5.18 9.07 28.17
C ARG A 380 5.26 9.27 26.67
N PRO A 381 4.22 8.93 25.89
CA PRO A 381 4.40 8.73 24.46
C PRO A 381 4.68 10.02 23.69
N TRP A 382 4.22 11.17 24.18
CA TRP A 382 4.32 12.48 23.51
C TRP A 382 5.50 13.32 23.99
N GLU A 383 6.37 12.77 24.83
CA GLU A 383 7.50 13.47 25.46
C GLU A 383 8.78 12.64 25.29
N ALA A 384 9.93 13.29 25.36
CA ALA A 384 11.21 12.58 25.45
C ALA A 384 11.25 11.73 26.72
N ASN A 385 11.72 10.49 26.59
CA ASN A 385 11.94 9.58 27.70
C ASN A 385 13.45 9.28 27.82
N THR A 386 13.89 9.03 29.04
CA THR A 386 15.27 8.58 29.33
C THR A 386 15.18 7.24 30.05
N LEU A 387 15.30 6.14 29.32
CA LEU A 387 15.22 4.77 29.80
C LEU A 387 16.62 4.15 29.86
N ASP A 388 16.94 3.49 30.95
CA ASP A 388 18.16 2.69 31.08
C ASP A 388 17.90 1.26 30.59
N VAL A 389 18.96 0.45 30.49
CA VAL A 389 18.83 -0.95 30.04
C VAL A 389 17.92 -1.74 30.98
N ASP A 390 18.01 -1.50 32.29
CA ASP A 390 17.18 -2.14 33.31
C ASP A 390 15.69 -1.71 33.24
N ASP A 391 15.39 -0.62 32.53
CA ASP A 391 14.01 -0.18 32.27
C ASP A 391 13.35 -0.98 31.13
N ILE A 392 14.10 -1.88 30.48
CA ILE A 392 13.65 -2.68 29.35
C ILE A 392 13.73 -4.16 29.70
N ASN A 393 12.58 -4.82 29.77
CA ASN A 393 12.51 -6.26 29.93
C ASN A 393 12.52 -6.96 28.56
N TYR A 394 13.41 -7.91 28.38
CA TYR A 394 13.39 -8.81 27.23
C TYR A 394 12.37 -9.92 27.45
N VAL A 395 11.38 -10.04 26.56
CA VAL A 395 10.27 -10.98 26.72
C VAL A 395 10.32 -12.16 25.75
N GLY A 396 11.13 -12.07 24.68
CA GLY A 396 11.33 -13.19 23.77
C GLY A 396 11.91 -12.79 22.42
N THR A 397 11.84 -13.74 21.48
CA THR A 397 12.39 -13.60 20.13
C THR A 397 11.38 -14.05 19.10
N ILE A 398 11.36 -13.39 17.95
CA ILE A 398 10.83 -13.95 16.71
C ILE A 398 12.03 -14.25 15.81
N GLY A 399 12.35 -15.52 15.63
CA GLY A 399 13.49 -15.93 14.83
C GLY A 399 13.26 -15.72 13.34
N TYR A 400 14.34 -15.47 12.62
CA TYR A 400 14.26 -15.27 11.18
C TYR A 400 13.89 -16.57 10.46
N ALA A 401 14.64 -17.64 10.70
CA ALA A 401 14.66 -18.85 9.87
C ALA A 401 13.30 -19.58 9.83
N GLU A 402 12.61 -19.64 10.96
CA GLU A 402 11.32 -20.30 11.11
C GLU A 402 10.13 -19.49 10.57
N ASN A 403 10.35 -18.20 10.30
CA ASN A 403 9.33 -17.25 9.86
C ASN A 403 9.52 -16.77 8.41
N VAL A 404 10.51 -17.32 7.70
CA VAL A 404 10.66 -17.13 6.25
C VAL A 404 9.59 -17.94 5.54
N THR A 405 8.87 -17.31 4.62
CA THR A 405 7.91 -18.03 3.77
C THR A 405 8.69 -18.99 2.87
N HIS A 406 8.46 -20.31 3.05
CA HIS A 406 9.10 -21.32 2.23
C HIS A 406 8.67 -21.19 0.75
N GLY A 407 9.64 -21.26 -0.18
CA GLY A 407 9.42 -21.15 -1.62
C GLY A 407 10.48 -20.31 -2.34
N SER A 408 10.29 -20.06 -3.63
CA SER A 408 11.17 -19.23 -4.48
C SER A 408 11.00 -17.71 -4.26
N ALA A 409 10.46 -17.28 -3.11
CA ALA A 409 10.15 -15.87 -2.81
C ALA A 409 11.28 -14.87 -3.16
N PRO A 410 12.57 -15.16 -2.89
CA PRO A 410 13.66 -14.26 -3.24
C PRO A 410 13.92 -14.16 -4.75
N GLN A 411 13.82 -15.28 -5.49
CA GLN A 411 13.93 -15.27 -6.95
C GLN A 411 12.75 -14.52 -7.58
N VAL A 412 11.54 -14.76 -7.07
CA VAL A 412 10.31 -14.08 -7.51
C VAL A 412 10.46 -12.56 -7.40
N LEU A 413 11.02 -12.02 -6.32
CA LEU A 413 11.16 -10.56 -6.20
C LEU A 413 12.14 -9.96 -7.23
N SER A 414 13.28 -10.63 -7.46
CA SER A 414 14.23 -10.20 -8.51
C SER A 414 13.60 -10.26 -9.89
N GLU A 415 12.90 -11.35 -10.20
CA GLU A 415 12.13 -11.51 -11.44
C GLU A 415 11.06 -10.44 -11.58
N LYS A 416 10.33 -10.10 -10.50
CA LYS A 416 9.30 -9.06 -10.54
C LYS A 416 9.87 -7.66 -10.77
N ILE A 417 11.05 -7.33 -10.25
CA ILE A 417 11.74 -6.07 -10.57
C ILE A 417 12.07 -6.04 -12.08
N GLN A 418 12.71 -7.10 -12.60
CA GLN A 418 13.06 -7.17 -14.02
C GLN A 418 11.81 -7.16 -14.92
N GLN A 419 10.76 -7.87 -14.52
CA GLN A 419 9.49 -7.94 -15.22
C GLN A 419 8.82 -6.56 -15.23
N TYR A 420 8.87 -5.81 -14.12
CA TYR A 420 8.28 -4.47 -14.05
C TYR A 420 8.90 -3.49 -15.07
N ASP A 421 10.23 -3.53 -15.20
CA ASP A 421 10.95 -2.64 -16.11
C ASP A 421 10.77 -3.04 -17.58
N ASN A 422 10.62 -4.34 -17.86
CA ASN A 422 10.51 -4.87 -19.23
C ASN A 422 9.10 -5.35 -19.60
N TRP A 423 8.07 -4.98 -18.83
CA TRP A 423 6.73 -5.53 -19.01
C TRP A 423 6.12 -5.11 -20.35
N ASP A 424 5.64 -6.09 -21.10
CA ASP A 424 4.79 -5.87 -22.26
C ASP A 424 3.58 -6.80 -22.22
N TRP A 425 2.63 -6.56 -23.11
CA TRP A 425 1.46 -7.42 -23.27
C TRP A 425 1.91 -8.87 -23.48
N PRO A 426 1.40 -9.83 -22.69
CA PRO A 426 1.70 -11.24 -22.91
C PRO A 426 1.20 -11.65 -24.30
N GLN A 427 2.00 -12.48 -24.97
CA GLN A 427 1.69 -13.01 -26.31
C GLN A 427 0.47 -13.94 -26.30
#